data_AF-A0A9E6JVW9-F1
#
_entry.id   AF-A0A9E6JVW9-F1
#
_cell.length_a   1.000
_cell.length_b   1.000
_cell.length_c   1.000
_cell.angle_alpha   90.00
_cell.angle_beta   90.00
_cell.angle_gamma   90.00
#
_symmetry.space_group_name_H-M   'P 1'
#
loop_
_entity.id
_entity.type
_entity.pdbx_description
1 polymer ?
#
loop_
_entity_poly.entity_id
_entity_poly.type
_entity_poly.pdbx_seq_one_letter_code
_entity_poly.pdbx_strand_id
1 'polypeptide(L)'
;MYDYPEGSAWDFLLHALGKKKIPTPKERIEKNYLSYIHTYNFTDEQIVILKKIKDVFASNIASKRIIDVKEIFGNPIYERLIGSYETINKKFDGKFDLVINELKNTFVNRATA
;
A
#
# COMPACT_ATOMS: atom_id res chain seq x y z
N MET A 1 13.95 -11.26 22.40
CA MET A 1 13.71 -9.83 22.05
C MET A 1 12.47 -9.81 21.17
N TYR A 2 11.47 -8.99 21.51
CA TYR A 2 10.17 -8.96 20.83
C TYR A 2 10.25 -7.88 19.75
N ASP A 3 10.46 -8.28 18.49
CA ASP A 3 10.63 -7.36 17.37
C ASP A 3 9.26 -6.93 16.82
N TYR A 4 8.75 -5.80 17.32
CA TYR A 4 7.66 -5.05 16.69
C TYR A 4 8.24 -3.73 16.16
N PRO A 5 8.31 -3.48 14.84
CA PRO A 5 9.10 -2.37 14.31
C PRO A 5 8.45 -0.98 14.41
N GLU A 6 7.27 -0.80 15.03
CA GLU A 6 6.44 0.38 14.70
C GLU A 6 5.68 1.02 15.88
N GLY A 7 6.33 1.15 17.03
CA GLY A 7 5.84 2.01 18.11
C GLY A 7 6.94 2.27 19.12
N SER A 8 7.13 3.54 19.52
CA SER A 8 7.89 3.85 20.74
C SER A 8 7.32 3.00 21.88
N ALA A 9 8.14 2.57 22.85
CA ALA A 9 7.67 1.87 24.06
C ALA A 9 6.48 2.60 24.74
N TRP A 10 6.38 3.92 24.50
CA TRP A 10 5.27 4.78 24.85
C TRP A 10 3.93 4.46 24.17
N ASP A 11 3.90 4.16 22.87
CA ASP A 11 2.67 3.79 22.16
C ASP A 11 2.15 2.40 22.59
N PHE A 12 3.06 1.49 22.97
CA PHE A 12 2.69 0.22 23.61
C PHE A 12 2.06 0.44 24.99
N LEU A 13 2.64 1.33 25.81
CA LEU A 13 2.09 1.69 27.12
C LEU A 13 0.69 2.32 26.99
N LEU A 14 0.51 3.26 26.06
CA LEU A 14 -0.78 3.91 25.82
C LEU A 14 -1.85 2.95 25.26
N HIS A 15 -1.42 1.90 24.56
CA HIS A 15 -2.30 0.81 24.12
C HIS A 15 -2.73 -0.09 25.27
N ALA A 16 -1.79 -0.51 26.12
CA ALA A 16 -2.08 -1.30 27.31
C ALA A 16 -3.01 -0.57 28.30
N LEU A 17 -2.95 0.76 28.32
CA LEU A 17 -3.81 1.64 29.13
C LEU A 17 -5.16 2.00 28.45
N GLY A 18 -5.47 1.45 27.28
CA GLY A 18 -6.75 1.67 26.58
C GLY A 18 -6.94 3.07 25.98
N LYS A 19 -5.89 3.91 25.96
CA LYS A 19 -5.96 5.32 25.51
C LYS A 19 -5.69 5.50 24.01
N LYS A 20 -5.04 4.53 23.35
CA LYS A 20 -4.71 4.55 21.90
C LYS A 20 -4.78 3.13 21.30
N LYS A 21 -5.49 2.95 20.19
CA LYS A 21 -5.44 1.68 19.42
C LYS A 21 -4.18 1.66 18.55
N ILE A 22 -3.40 0.59 18.63
CA ILE A 22 -2.33 0.34 17.65
C ILE A 22 -3.02 0.06 16.30
N PRO A 23 -2.73 0.85 15.25
CA PRO A 23 -3.35 0.64 13.95
C PRO A 23 -2.92 -0.72 13.40
N THR A 24 -3.90 -1.49 12.93
CA THR A 24 -3.70 -2.76 12.26
C THR A 24 -2.89 -2.58 10.97
N PRO A 25 -2.25 -3.64 10.43
CA PRO A 25 -1.53 -3.54 9.15
C PRO A 25 -2.39 -2.94 8.03
N LYS A 26 -3.69 -3.25 8.00
CA LYS A 26 -4.65 -2.68 7.05
C LYS A 26 -4.84 -1.17 7.22
N GLU A 27 -5.00 -0.70 8.45
CA GLU A 27 -5.16 0.73 8.75
C GLU A 27 -3.89 1.52 8.45
N ARG A 28 -2.70 0.91 8.60
CA ARG A 28 -1.42 1.54 8.23
C ARG A 28 -1.31 1.76 6.73
N ILE A 29 -1.67 0.76 5.92
CA ILE A 29 -1.71 0.86 4.46
C ILE A 29 -2.68 1.96 4.03
N GLU A 30 -3.88 2.02 4.63
CA GLU A 30 -4.87 3.05 4.31
C GLU A 30 -4.33 4.46 4.58
N LYS A 31 -3.72 4.66 5.75
CA LYS A 31 -3.15 5.95 6.13
C LYS A 31 -2.00 6.37 5.21
N ASN A 32 -1.11 5.44 4.88
CA ASN A 32 0.03 5.72 3.99
C ASN A 32 -0.43 5.96 2.55
N TYR A 33 -1.44 5.21 2.08
CA TYR A 33 -2.07 5.44 0.78
C TYR A 33 -2.65 6.84 0.68
N LEU A 34 -3.45 7.27 1.65
CA LEU A 34 -4.04 8.61 1.67
C LEU A 34 -2.96 9.70 1.67
N SER A 35 -1.90 9.51 2.46
CA SER A 35 -0.76 10.43 2.45
C SER A 35 -0.08 10.48 1.08
N TYR A 36 0.13 9.34 0.42
CA TYR A 36 0.76 9.25 -0.89
C TYR A 36 -0.08 9.97 -1.94
N ILE A 37 -1.38 9.66 -2.07
CA ILE A 37 -2.24 10.28 -3.08
C ILE A 37 -2.46 11.79 -2.87
N HIS A 38 -2.29 12.30 -1.66
CA HIS A 38 -2.37 13.74 -1.36
C HIS A 38 -1.04 14.48 -1.57
N THR A 39 0.07 13.75 -1.63
CA THR A 39 1.42 14.34 -1.84
C THR A 39 1.68 14.64 -3.32
N TYR A 40 1.01 13.91 -4.23
CA TYR A 40 1.17 14.04 -5.67
C TYR A 40 -0.14 14.47 -6.33
N ASN A 41 -0.05 15.19 -7.45
CA ASN A 41 -1.20 15.60 -8.26
C ASN A 41 -1.65 14.47 -9.19
N PHE A 42 -2.26 13.41 -8.63
CA PHE A 42 -2.88 12.36 -9.42
C PHE A 42 -4.26 12.80 -9.95
N THR A 43 -4.61 12.33 -11.15
CA THR A 43 -5.98 12.48 -11.68
C THR A 43 -6.94 11.53 -10.98
N ASP A 44 -8.24 11.83 -11.02
CA ASP A 44 -9.27 10.95 -10.43
C ASP A 44 -9.18 9.51 -10.96
N GLU A 45 -8.88 9.34 -12.25
CA GLU A 45 -8.67 8.02 -12.84
C GLU A 45 -7.46 7.29 -12.26
N GLN A 46 -6.33 8.00 -12.08
CA GLN A 46 -5.13 7.43 -11.48
C GLN A 46 -5.39 7.03 -10.02
N ILE A 47 -6.11 7.86 -9.26
CA ILE A 47 -6.49 7.56 -7.87
C ILE A 47 -7.36 6.30 -7.80
N VAL A 48 -8.33 6.13 -8.70
CA VAL A 48 -9.16 4.92 -8.75
C VAL A 48 -8.31 3.66 -9.01
N ILE A 49 -7.32 3.75 -9.90
CA ILE A 49 -6.40 2.63 -10.17
C ILE A 49 -5.55 2.32 -8.94
N LEU A 50 -4.94 3.33 -8.31
CA LEU A 50 -4.12 3.16 -7.12
C LEU A 50 -4.93 2.58 -5.95
N LYS A 51 -6.21 2.97 -5.80
CA LYS A 51 -7.13 2.41 -4.81
C LYS A 51 -7.34 0.91 -5.00
N LYS A 52 -7.61 0.47 -6.23
CA LYS A 52 -7.80 -0.95 -6.55
C LYS A 52 -6.54 -1.76 -6.24
N ILE A 53 -5.37 -1.23 -6.59
CA ILE A 53 -4.08 -1.85 -6.32
C ILE A 53 -3.83 -1.96 -4.81
N LYS A 54 -4.08 -0.88 -4.06
CA LYS A 54 -4.03 -0.86 -2.59
C LYS A 54 -4.95 -1.93 -1.98
N ASP A 55 -6.17 -2.11 -2.48
CA ASP A 55 -7.10 -3.13 -1.99
C ASP A 55 -6.56 -4.55 -2.25
N VAL A 56 -5.91 -4.79 -3.40
CA VAL A 56 -5.23 -6.07 -3.68
C VAL A 56 -4.07 -6.29 -2.71
N PHE A 57 -3.23 -5.28 -2.46
CA PHE A 57 -2.14 -5.40 -1.48
C PHE A 57 -2.66 -5.67 -0.05
N ALA A 58 -3.67 -4.91 0.39
CA ALA A 58 -4.27 -5.08 1.72
C ALA A 58 -4.87 -6.47 1.93
N SER A 59 -5.50 -7.04 0.88
CA SER A 59 -6.10 -8.38 0.93
C SER A 59 -5.05 -9.49 0.99
N ASN A 60 -3.87 -9.27 0.41
CA ASN A 60 -2.79 -10.25 0.36
C ASN A 60 -1.80 -10.17 1.53
N ILE A 61 -1.75 -9.04 2.24
CA ILE A 61 -0.97 -8.90 3.49
C ILE A 61 -1.49 -9.83 4.59
N ALA A 62 -2.80 -10.09 4.65
CA ALA A 62 -3.36 -11.13 5.52
C ALA A 62 -2.79 -12.53 5.23
N SER A 63 -2.36 -12.76 4.00
CA SER A 63 -1.78 -14.03 3.54
C SER A 63 -0.24 -14.06 3.59
N LYS A 64 0.43 -13.03 4.14
CA LYS A 64 1.90 -12.87 4.18
C LYS A 64 2.61 -13.02 2.83
N ARG A 65 1.89 -12.84 1.71
CA ARG A 65 2.47 -12.87 0.38
C ARG A 65 2.95 -11.47 0.01
N ILE A 66 4.24 -11.34 -0.26
CA ILE A 66 4.80 -10.14 -0.90
C ILE A 66 4.38 -10.22 -2.37
N ILE A 67 3.36 -9.46 -2.74
CA ILE A 67 2.92 -9.42 -4.13
C ILE A 67 3.81 -8.48 -4.93
N ASP A 68 4.27 -8.95 -6.08
CA ASP A 68 4.95 -8.11 -7.08
C ASP A 68 3.98 -7.62 -8.15
N VAL A 69 4.29 -6.49 -8.78
CA VAL A 69 3.50 -5.89 -9.87
C VAL A 69 3.28 -6.90 -10.98
N LYS A 70 4.31 -7.67 -11.32
CA LYS A 70 4.25 -8.75 -12.30
C LYS A 70 3.28 -9.87 -11.91
N GLU A 71 3.12 -10.15 -10.62
CA GLU A 71 2.16 -11.15 -10.15
C GLU A 71 0.72 -10.62 -10.17
N ILE A 72 0.53 -9.32 -9.94
CA ILE A 72 -0.78 -8.66 -10.10
C ILE A 72 -1.21 -8.74 -11.56
N PHE A 73 -0.37 -8.27 -12.48
CA PHE A 73 -0.71 -8.24 -13.91
C PHE A 73 -0.54 -9.58 -14.63
N GLY A 74 0.10 -10.56 -14.00
CA GLY A 74 0.15 -11.95 -14.48
C GLY A 74 -1.07 -12.77 -14.09
N ASN A 75 -1.99 -12.23 -13.29
CA ASN A 75 -3.21 -12.89 -12.88
C ASN A 75 -4.43 -12.31 -13.62
N PRO A 76 -5.16 -13.12 -14.42
CA PRO A 76 -6.30 -12.65 -15.20
C PRO A 76 -7.45 -12.10 -14.34
N ILE A 77 -7.55 -12.51 -13.07
CA ILE A 77 -8.55 -11.97 -12.14
C ILE A 77 -8.23 -10.51 -11.81
N TYR A 78 -6.98 -10.21 -11.49
CA TYR A 78 -6.54 -8.85 -11.16
C TYR A 78 -6.51 -7.96 -12.40
N GLU A 79 -6.12 -8.49 -13.55
CA GLU A 79 -6.21 -7.77 -14.83
C GLU A 79 -7.65 -7.35 -15.14
N ARG A 80 -8.64 -8.21 -14.87
CA ARG A 80 -10.06 -7.85 -15.04
C ARG A 80 -10.54 -6.79 -14.06
N LEU A 81 -9.97 -6.73 -12.85
CA LEU A 81 -10.36 -5.77 -11.81
C LEU A 81 -9.71 -4.40 -12.03
N ILE A 82 -8.42 -4.38 -12.35
CA ILE A 82 -7.59 -3.17 -12.40
C ILE A 82 -7.48 -2.64 -13.84
N GLY A 83 -7.35 -3.54 -14.81
CA GLY A 83 -7.06 -3.27 -16.22
C GLY A 83 -5.74 -3.90 -16.65
N SER A 84 -5.46 -3.88 -17.95
CA SER A 84 -4.18 -4.35 -18.49
C SER A 84 -3.04 -3.40 -18.15
N TYR A 85 -1.85 -3.97 -17.94
CA TYR A 85 -0.65 -3.20 -17.61
C TYR A 85 -0.38 -2.10 -18.64
N GLU A 86 -0.52 -2.38 -19.95
CA GLU A 86 -0.24 -1.40 -21.00
C GLU A 86 -1.19 -0.20 -20.94
N THR A 87 -2.48 -0.46 -20.70
CA THR A 87 -3.49 0.61 -20.58
C THR A 87 -3.21 1.49 -19.38
N ILE A 88 -2.86 0.87 -18.26
CA ILE A 88 -2.56 1.59 -17.02
C ILE A 88 -1.26 2.37 -17.19
N ASN A 89 -0.21 1.77 -17.74
CA ASN A 89 1.07 2.44 -17.95
C ASN A 89 0.92 3.69 -18.81
N LYS A 90 0.07 3.65 -19.86
CA LYS A 90 -0.27 4.83 -20.66
C LYS A 90 -0.94 5.94 -19.84
N LYS A 91 -1.84 5.60 -18.90
CA LYS A 91 -2.48 6.57 -18.00
C LYS A 91 -1.53 7.22 -16.99
N PHE A 92 -0.36 6.63 -16.78
CA PHE A 92 0.71 7.18 -15.94
C PHE A 92 1.90 7.69 -16.78
N ASP A 93 1.67 8.00 -18.05
CA ASP A 93 2.71 8.53 -18.96
C ASP A 93 3.97 7.66 -19.05
N GLY A 94 3.81 6.34 -18.95
CA GLY A 94 4.91 5.38 -18.96
C GLY A 94 5.66 5.23 -17.63
N LYS A 95 5.21 5.91 -16.56
CA LYS A 95 5.88 5.95 -15.24
C LYS A 95 5.20 5.06 -14.19
N PHE A 96 4.32 4.16 -14.60
CA PHE A 96 3.53 3.36 -13.66
C PHE A 96 4.40 2.48 -12.75
N ASP A 97 5.46 1.88 -13.27
CA ASP A 97 6.37 1.05 -12.47
C ASP A 97 7.02 1.84 -11.32
N LEU A 98 7.39 3.12 -11.58
CA LEU A 98 7.95 4.00 -10.56
C LEU A 98 6.92 4.30 -9.48
N VAL A 99 5.71 4.69 -9.88
CA VAL A 99 4.59 5.00 -8.98
C VAL A 99 4.26 3.80 -8.09
N ILE A 100 4.18 2.59 -8.66
CA ILE A 100 3.87 1.40 -7.87
C ILE A 100 5.01 0.96 -6.99
N ASN A 101 6.27 1.11 -7.42
CA ASN A 101 7.40 0.81 -6.57
C ASN A 101 7.47 1.78 -5.37
N GLU A 102 7.23 3.07 -5.60
CA GLU A 102 7.09 4.05 -4.53
C GLU A 102 5.92 3.71 -3.59
N LEU A 103 4.75 3.40 -4.14
CA LEU A 103 3.58 3.01 -3.36
C LEU A 103 3.87 1.75 -2.51
N LYS A 104 4.49 0.73 -3.10
CA LYS A 104 4.92 -0.48 -2.39
C LYS A 104 5.92 -0.15 -1.29
N ASN A 105 6.90 0.73 -1.55
CA ASN A 105 7.85 1.18 -0.54
C ASN A 105 7.16 1.95 0.58
N THR A 106 6.12 2.73 0.31
CA THR A 106 5.31 3.38 1.37
C THR A 106 4.49 2.39 2.20
N PHE A 107 4.23 1.18 1.69
CA PHE A 107 3.57 0.11 2.44
C PHE A 107 4.55 -0.76 3.23
N VAL A 108 5.77 -0.98 2.71
CA VAL A 108 6.78 -1.88 3.28
C VAL A 108 7.76 -1.17 4.21
N ASN A 109 8.03 0.13 4.02
CA ASN A 109 9.03 0.87 4.81
C ASN A 109 8.43 1.99 5.68
N ARG A 110 8.46 1.76 7.00
CA ARG A 110 9.22 2.58 7.95
C ARG A 110 10.05 1.66 8.84
N ALA A 111 11.14 1.13 8.29
CA ALA A 111 12.22 0.51 9.05
C ALA A 111 13.56 0.84 8.39
N THR A 112 13.94 2.12 8.36
CA THR A 112 15.32 2.59 8.15
C THR A 112 15.35 4.12 8.24
N ALA A 113 15.53 4.61 9.47
CA ALA A 113 16.32 5.79 9.85
C ALA A 113 16.34 5.86 11.37
#